data_AF-A0A4P5ZVS7-F1
#
_entry.id   AF-A0A4P5ZVS7-F1
#
_cell.length_a   1.000
_cell.length_b   1.000
_cell.length_c   1.000
_cell.angle_alpha   90.00
_cell.angle_beta   90.00
_cell.angle_gamma   90.00
#
_symmetry.space_group_name_H-M   'P 1'
#
loop_
_entity.id
_entity.type
_entity.pdbx_description
1 polymer ?
#
loop_
_entity_poly.entity_id
_entity_poly.type
_entity_poly.pdbx_seq_one_letter_code
_entity_poly.pdbx_strand_id
1 'polypeptide(L)'
;MPQNEKLSTAWKTTLGSEWKRVHQTYLHTLGNLTLTGYNSEYSDRLFSEKRDMEKGFRESPLTLNQGLSQIEEWNEDAICKRAERLSTLALDVWGYPKLKANVVDSYKSKPETLGYSINDHPYLLTKKNRELFEAFRKEVLALDPCVTEEFFKLYVAYKAETNFVDIVPQANRLRLSLNMSFNEINDPQGICKDVTKLGRWGNGDVEIGLYLLSQLPYVIGLVRQSLEKQMGSSD
;
A
#
# COMPACT_ATOMS: atom_id res chain seq x y z
N MET A 1 24.88 9.80 8.72
CA MET A 1 25.32 8.68 9.60
C MET A 1 25.55 7.42 8.77
N PRO A 2 26.48 6.53 9.16
CA PRO A 2 26.62 5.18 8.59
C PRO A 2 25.35 4.35 8.73
N GLN A 3 25.06 3.49 7.75
CA GLN A 3 23.90 2.58 7.78
C GLN A 3 24.21 1.22 8.43
N ASN A 4 25.47 0.95 8.77
CA ASN A 4 25.85 -0.33 9.36
C ASN A 4 25.46 -0.44 10.84
N GLU A 5 25.25 -1.68 11.30
CA GLU A 5 24.88 -1.98 12.69
C GLU A 5 26.00 -1.68 13.69
N LYS A 6 27.26 -1.74 13.23
CA LYS A 6 28.46 -1.58 14.07
C LYS A 6 29.09 -0.20 13.86
N LEU A 7 28.47 0.82 14.43
CA LEU A 7 29.04 2.17 14.43
C LEU A 7 30.38 2.20 15.18
N SER A 8 31.32 2.98 14.66
CA SER A 8 32.60 3.26 15.32
C SER A 8 32.39 3.97 16.67
N THR A 9 33.36 3.83 17.57
CA THR A 9 33.32 4.53 18.87
C THR A 9 33.19 6.04 18.70
N ALA A 10 33.85 6.61 17.69
CA ALA A 10 33.77 8.04 17.40
C ALA A 10 32.35 8.49 17.01
N TRP A 11 31.64 7.72 16.16
CA TRP A 11 30.24 8.02 15.84
C TRP A 11 29.32 7.91 17.07
N LYS A 12 29.54 6.91 17.93
CA LYS A 12 28.77 6.77 19.18
C LYS A 12 28.97 7.98 20.08
N THR A 13 30.19 8.48 20.19
CA THR A 13 30.49 9.70 20.95
C THR A 13 29.80 10.92 20.35
N THR A 14 29.86 11.12 19.02
CA THR A 14 29.20 12.26 18.36
C THR A 14 27.68 12.27 18.55
N LEU A 15 27.05 11.10 18.57
CA LEU A 15 25.60 10.97 18.77
C LEU A 15 25.17 11.01 20.23
N GLY A 16 26.11 11.01 21.18
CA GLY A 16 25.85 11.09 22.62
C GLY A 16 25.49 9.76 23.30
N SER A 17 25.13 9.82 24.58
CA SER A 17 24.80 8.62 25.39
C SER A 17 23.65 7.81 24.79
N GLU A 18 22.69 8.48 24.17
CA GLU A 18 21.52 7.89 23.52
C GLU A 18 21.76 7.54 22.04
N TRP A 19 23.02 7.33 21.62
CA TRP A 19 23.37 7.13 20.21
C TRP A 19 22.55 6.03 19.51
N LYS A 20 22.18 4.95 20.23
CA LYS A 20 21.35 3.87 19.67
C LYS A 20 19.97 4.38 19.27
N ARG A 21 19.30 5.11 20.17
CA ARG A 21 17.99 5.71 19.93
C ARG A 21 18.08 6.72 18.79
N VAL A 22 19.07 7.60 18.83
CA VAL A 22 19.27 8.65 17.81
C VAL A 22 19.51 8.01 16.44
N HIS A 23 20.39 7.01 16.35
CA HIS A 23 20.66 6.32 15.10
C HIS A 23 19.42 5.63 14.55
N GLN A 24 18.73 4.81 15.35
CA GLN A 24 17.51 4.10 14.92
C GLN A 24 16.40 5.07 14.49
N THR A 25 16.22 6.17 15.22
CA THR A 25 15.15 7.14 14.95
C THR A 25 15.43 7.96 13.69
N TYR A 26 16.68 8.40 13.49
CA TYR A 26 16.99 9.43 12.51
C TYR A 26 17.79 8.95 11.29
N LEU A 27 18.27 7.70 11.25
CA LEU A 27 19.05 7.18 10.12
C LEU A 27 18.34 7.34 8.78
N HIS A 28 17.06 6.98 8.73
CA HIS A 28 16.24 7.02 7.52
C HIS A 28 15.24 8.18 7.53
N THR A 29 15.70 9.36 7.95
CA THR A 29 14.88 10.58 7.99
C THR A 29 15.41 11.65 7.07
N LEU A 30 14.54 12.61 6.74
CA LEU A 30 14.86 13.75 5.86
C LEU A 30 16.12 14.51 6.31
N GLY A 31 16.35 14.66 7.62
CA GLY A 31 17.54 15.34 8.14
C GLY A 31 18.85 14.66 7.76
N ASN A 32 18.85 13.33 7.59
CA ASN A 32 20.02 12.56 7.18
C ASN A 32 20.08 12.29 5.67
N LEU A 33 19.13 12.83 4.89
CA LEU A 33 19.11 12.72 3.43
C LEU A 33 20.12 13.69 2.80
N THR A 34 21.00 13.13 1.98
CA THR A 34 22.01 13.85 1.21
C THR A 34 22.26 13.13 -0.10
N LEU A 35 22.74 13.85 -1.11
CA LEU A 35 23.21 13.27 -2.37
C LEU A 35 24.69 13.56 -2.53
N THR A 36 25.47 12.60 -3.02
CA THR A 36 26.90 12.77 -3.34
C THR A 36 27.31 11.82 -4.45
N GLY A 37 28.25 12.24 -5.30
CA GLY A 37 28.91 11.38 -6.29
C GLY A 37 30.09 10.59 -5.72
N TYR A 38 30.48 10.85 -4.46
CA TYR A 38 31.70 10.34 -3.82
C TYR A 38 31.39 9.48 -2.58
N ASN A 39 30.30 8.71 -2.63
CA ASN A 39 29.82 7.94 -1.49
C ASN A 39 30.84 6.88 -1.04
N SER A 40 31.57 6.28 -1.98
CA SER A 40 32.61 5.28 -1.73
C SER A 40 33.76 5.86 -0.91
N GLU A 41 34.17 7.09 -1.23
CA GLU A 41 35.26 7.82 -0.56
C GLU A 41 34.84 8.32 0.83
N TYR A 42 33.56 8.66 0.99
CA TYR A 42 33.00 9.10 2.27
C TYR A 42 32.95 7.95 3.29
N SER A 43 32.52 6.76 2.85
CA SER A 43 32.48 5.54 3.69
C SER A 43 31.88 5.82 5.09
N ASP A 44 32.44 5.23 6.15
CA ASP A 44 32.02 5.42 7.53
C ASP A 44 32.74 6.56 8.26
N ARG A 45 33.46 7.42 7.52
CA ARG A 45 34.13 8.59 8.11
C ARG A 45 33.16 9.46 8.90
N LEU A 46 33.70 10.19 9.87
CA LEU A 46 32.93 11.16 10.63
C LEU A 46 32.40 12.27 9.73
N PHE A 47 31.35 12.93 10.18
CA PHE A 47 30.76 14.04 9.44
C PHE A 47 31.78 15.16 9.17
N SER A 48 32.59 15.54 10.16
CA SER A 48 33.63 16.57 10.01
C SER A 48 34.63 16.21 8.91
N GLU A 49 35.06 14.95 8.85
CA GLU A 49 35.94 14.44 7.79
C GLU A 49 35.26 14.49 6.42
N LYS A 50 34.01 14.04 6.33
CA LYS A 50 33.20 14.11 5.08
C LYS A 50 32.92 15.54 4.64
N ARG A 51 32.84 16.47 5.59
CA ARG A 51 32.62 17.90 5.35
C ARG A 51 33.87 18.53 4.75
N ASP A 52 35.04 18.28 5.35
CA ASP A 52 36.27 19.02 5.07
C ASP A 52 37.24 18.33 4.10
N MET A 53 37.00 17.07 3.72
CA MET A 53 37.80 16.40 2.68
C MET A 53 37.61 17.02 1.29
N GLU A 54 38.56 16.77 0.38
CA GLU A 54 38.41 17.12 -1.03
C GLU A 54 37.10 16.52 -1.58
N LYS A 55 36.30 17.35 -2.28
CA LYS A 55 34.95 16.97 -2.75
C LYS A 55 33.99 16.60 -1.60
N GLY A 56 34.24 17.14 -0.40
CA GLY A 56 33.41 17.00 0.78
C GLY A 56 32.16 17.88 0.76
N PHE A 57 31.36 17.83 1.83
CA PHE A 57 30.13 18.63 1.92
C PHE A 57 30.39 20.15 1.91
N ARG A 58 31.60 20.59 2.28
CA ARG A 58 31.99 22.01 2.20
C ARG A 58 32.05 22.53 0.76
N GLU A 59 32.42 21.68 -0.18
CA GLU A 59 32.57 22.00 -1.60
C GLU A 59 31.36 21.53 -2.44
N SER A 60 30.31 21.02 -1.79
CA SER A 60 29.19 20.41 -2.50
C SER A 60 28.40 21.45 -3.31
N PRO A 61 28.24 21.29 -4.63
CA PRO A 61 27.47 22.21 -5.47
C PRO A 61 25.95 21.98 -5.37
N LEU A 62 25.51 20.95 -4.63
CA LEU A 62 24.12 20.53 -4.60
C LEU A 62 23.31 21.39 -3.61
N THR A 63 22.19 21.94 -4.08
CA THR A 63 21.27 22.74 -3.25
C THR A 63 20.79 21.98 -2.01
N LEU A 64 20.55 20.67 -2.13
CA LEU A 64 20.17 19.80 -1.01
C LEU A 64 21.20 19.84 0.14
N ASN A 65 22.49 20.00 -0.18
CA ASN A 65 23.59 19.94 0.77
C ASN A 65 23.95 21.32 1.34
N GLN A 66 23.30 22.39 0.89
CA GLN A 66 23.51 23.74 1.44
C GLN A 66 23.36 23.73 2.96
N GLY A 67 24.23 24.47 3.65
CA GLY A 67 24.28 24.54 5.12
C GLY A 67 25.10 23.44 5.80
N LEU A 68 25.39 22.31 5.15
CA LEU A 68 26.24 21.26 5.73
C LEU A 68 27.67 21.75 6.02
N SER A 69 28.18 22.72 5.24
CA SER A 69 29.50 23.32 5.44
C SER A 69 29.67 24.07 6.77
N GLN A 70 28.56 24.50 7.38
CA GLN A 70 28.54 25.32 8.60
C GLN A 70 28.28 24.48 9.86
N ILE A 71 27.91 23.21 9.71
CA ILE A 71 27.63 22.33 10.85
C ILE A 71 28.96 21.78 11.35
N GLU A 72 29.25 21.93 12.65
CA GLU A 72 30.47 21.42 13.28
C GLU A 72 30.34 19.94 13.65
N GLU A 73 29.22 19.58 14.29
CA GLU A 73 28.96 18.24 14.79
C GLU A 73 27.64 17.70 14.24
N TRP A 74 27.62 16.41 13.91
CA TRP A 74 26.44 15.72 13.40
C TRP A 74 25.71 14.94 14.49
N ASN A 75 25.10 15.68 15.42
CA ASN A 75 24.32 15.15 16.54
C ASN A 75 22.80 15.23 16.26
N GLU A 76 21.99 14.82 17.23
CA GLU A 76 20.52 14.82 17.13
C GLU A 76 19.95 16.21 16.79
N ASP A 77 20.43 17.26 17.46
CA ASP A 77 19.99 18.64 17.23
C ASP A 77 20.28 19.11 15.80
N ALA A 78 21.47 18.82 15.27
CA ALA A 78 21.84 19.15 13.90
C ALA A 78 20.94 18.41 12.88
N ILE A 79 20.63 17.13 13.13
CA ILE A 79 19.76 16.34 12.27
C ILE A 79 18.33 16.90 12.28
N CYS A 80 17.77 17.20 13.46
CA CYS A 80 16.44 17.77 13.61
C CYS A 80 16.30 19.14 12.95
N LYS A 81 17.25 20.06 13.20
CA LYS A 81 17.27 21.39 12.57
C LYS A 81 17.32 21.31 11.05
N ARG A 82 18.13 20.39 10.52
CA ARG A 82 18.18 20.16 9.07
C ARG A 82 16.87 19.59 8.55
N ALA A 83 16.26 18.64 9.24
CA ALA A 83 14.99 18.05 8.85
C ALA A 83 13.89 19.12 8.76
N GLU A 84 13.80 20.02 9.74
CA GLU A 84 12.86 21.14 9.78
C GLU A 84 13.08 22.11 8.59
N ARG A 85 14.33 22.45 8.29
CA ARG A 85 14.64 23.30 7.14
C ARG A 85 14.25 22.64 5.82
N LEU A 86 14.56 21.36 5.66
CA LEU A 86 14.24 20.61 4.44
C LEU A 86 12.73 20.39 4.29
N SER A 87 11.99 20.16 5.38
CA SER A 87 10.53 20.03 5.31
C SER A 87 9.86 21.36 4.94
N THR A 88 10.37 22.48 5.46
CA THR A 88 9.90 23.82 5.08
C THR A 88 10.13 24.07 3.60
N LEU A 89 11.32 23.75 3.08
CA LEU A 89 11.63 23.86 1.66
C LEU A 89 10.74 22.94 0.81
N ALA A 90 10.47 21.72 1.28
CA ALA A 90 9.62 20.78 0.57
C ALA A 90 8.17 21.30 0.43
N LEU A 91 7.64 21.97 1.45
CA LEU A 91 6.30 22.58 1.39
C LEU A 91 6.22 23.75 0.40
N ASP A 92 7.32 24.48 0.21
CA ASP A 92 7.42 25.56 -0.77
C ASP A 92 7.51 25.02 -2.21
N VAL A 93 8.35 24.00 -2.43
CA VAL A 93 8.57 23.40 -3.75
C VAL A 93 7.38 22.53 -4.20
N TRP A 94 6.81 21.73 -3.29
CA TRP A 94 5.71 20.80 -3.57
C TRP A 94 4.41 21.22 -2.88
N GLY A 95 4.01 22.48 -3.09
CA GLY A 95 2.74 22.99 -2.60
C GLY A 95 1.54 22.17 -3.11
N TYR A 96 0.53 22.00 -2.25
CA TYR A 96 -0.69 21.29 -2.64
C TYR A 96 -1.37 22.01 -3.83
N PRO A 97 -1.71 21.30 -4.92
CA PRO A 97 -2.29 21.92 -6.10
C PRO A 97 -3.68 22.47 -5.77
N LYS A 98 -3.89 23.77 -5.99
CA LYS A 98 -5.19 24.41 -5.85
C LYS A 98 -6.00 24.22 -7.13
N LEU A 99 -6.78 23.15 -7.20
CA LEU A 99 -7.67 22.85 -8.32
C LEU A 99 -9.11 23.27 -8.01
N LYS A 100 -9.83 23.71 -9.05
CA LYS A 100 -11.28 23.91 -8.95
C LYS A 100 -11.97 22.54 -8.85
N ALA A 101 -13.08 22.47 -8.11
CA ALA A 101 -13.84 21.23 -7.91
C ALA A 101 -14.20 20.53 -9.23
N ASN A 102 -14.61 21.30 -10.25
CA ASN A 102 -14.96 20.75 -11.56
C ASN A 102 -13.77 20.07 -12.29
N VAL A 103 -12.53 20.52 -12.05
CA VAL A 103 -11.33 19.88 -12.61
C VAL A 103 -11.10 18.56 -11.88
N VAL A 104 -11.17 18.55 -10.54
CA VAL A 104 -11.06 17.32 -9.75
C VAL A 104 -12.12 16.30 -10.18
N ASP A 105 -13.36 16.75 -10.37
CA ASP A 105 -14.46 15.89 -10.81
C ASP A 105 -14.26 15.33 -12.23
N SER A 106 -13.51 16.02 -13.09
CA SER A 106 -13.17 15.49 -14.43
C SER A 106 -12.13 14.37 -14.40
N TYR A 107 -11.30 14.30 -13.35
CA TYR A 107 -10.28 13.27 -13.16
C TYR A 107 -10.75 12.12 -12.26
N LYS A 108 -11.87 12.27 -11.55
CA LYS A 108 -12.57 11.10 -11.00
C LYS A 108 -12.98 10.26 -12.19
N SER A 109 -12.36 9.08 -12.34
CA SER A 109 -12.71 8.12 -13.36
C SER A 109 -14.23 7.94 -13.33
N LYS A 110 -14.91 8.40 -14.38
CA LYS A 110 -16.20 7.82 -14.69
C LYS A 110 -15.87 6.36 -14.98
N PRO A 111 -16.37 5.38 -14.21
CA PRO A 111 -16.22 4.00 -14.64
C PRO A 111 -16.69 3.95 -16.08
N GLU A 112 -15.84 3.47 -17.01
CA GLU A 112 -16.31 3.02 -18.31
C GLU A 112 -17.23 1.86 -18.04
N THR A 113 -18.48 2.17 -17.66
CA THR A 113 -19.50 1.17 -17.48
C THR A 113 -19.67 0.56 -18.85
N LEU A 114 -19.20 -0.67 -19.02
CA LEU A 114 -19.57 -1.55 -20.12
C LEU A 114 -21.10 -1.80 -20.17
N GLY A 115 -21.90 -1.11 -19.36
CA GLY A 115 -23.34 -0.96 -19.47
C GLY A 115 -24.12 -2.16 -18.94
N TYR A 116 -23.43 -3.20 -18.49
CA TYR A 116 -24.08 -4.35 -17.90
C TYR A 116 -24.70 -3.98 -16.55
N SER A 117 -25.80 -4.65 -16.27
CA SER A 117 -26.60 -4.52 -15.08
C SER A 117 -26.98 -5.90 -14.59
N ILE A 118 -27.59 -5.98 -13.41
CA ILE A 118 -28.13 -7.23 -12.90
C ILE A 118 -29.09 -7.93 -13.88
N ASN A 119 -29.75 -7.18 -14.77
CA ASN A 119 -30.68 -7.71 -15.76
C ASN A 119 -29.98 -8.48 -16.89
N ASP A 120 -28.68 -8.25 -17.08
CA ASP A 120 -27.86 -8.92 -18.08
C ASP A 120 -27.32 -10.28 -17.60
N HIS A 121 -27.67 -10.68 -16.36
CA HIS A 121 -27.31 -11.96 -15.76
C HIS A 121 -28.56 -12.82 -15.50
N PRO A 122 -29.00 -13.66 -16.45
CA PRO A 122 -30.23 -14.44 -16.33
C PRO A 122 -30.30 -15.29 -15.05
N TYR A 123 -29.17 -15.84 -14.60
CA TYR A 123 -29.13 -16.63 -13.38
C TYR A 123 -29.34 -15.81 -12.10
N LEU A 124 -29.09 -14.50 -12.10
CA LEU A 124 -29.43 -13.60 -10.98
C LEU A 124 -30.91 -13.21 -10.96
N LEU A 125 -31.65 -13.46 -12.05
CA LEU A 125 -33.08 -13.15 -12.13
C LEU A 125 -33.97 -14.24 -11.55
N THR A 126 -33.41 -15.43 -11.27
CA THR A 126 -34.15 -16.48 -10.54
C THR A 126 -34.36 -16.05 -9.09
N LYS A 127 -35.54 -16.33 -8.51
CA LYS A 127 -35.88 -15.92 -7.14
C LYS A 127 -34.80 -16.31 -6.13
N LYS A 128 -34.36 -17.58 -6.17
CA LYS A 128 -33.35 -18.13 -5.25
C LYS A 128 -32.03 -17.38 -5.34
N ASN A 129 -31.46 -17.25 -6.55
CA ASN A 129 -30.18 -16.59 -6.70
C ASN A 129 -30.27 -15.08 -6.49
N ARG A 130 -31.42 -14.45 -6.80
CA ARG A 130 -31.65 -13.04 -6.53
C ARG A 130 -31.58 -12.75 -5.04
N GLU A 131 -32.31 -13.52 -4.24
CA GLU A 131 -32.28 -13.39 -2.77
C GLU A 131 -30.87 -13.60 -2.22
N LEU A 132 -30.16 -14.62 -2.70
CA LEU A 132 -28.80 -14.94 -2.28
C LEU A 132 -27.80 -13.82 -2.66
N PHE A 133 -27.92 -13.28 -3.88
CA PHE A 133 -27.05 -12.24 -4.38
C PHE A 133 -27.30 -10.90 -3.69
N GLU A 134 -28.55 -10.49 -3.47
CA GLU A 134 -28.85 -9.23 -2.77
C GLU A 134 -28.39 -9.27 -1.30
N ALA A 135 -28.53 -10.43 -0.64
CA ALA A 135 -27.99 -10.62 0.71
C ALA A 135 -26.46 -10.54 0.71
N PHE A 136 -25.79 -11.19 -0.23
CA PHE A 136 -24.34 -11.11 -0.39
C PHE A 136 -23.85 -9.68 -0.68
N ARG A 137 -24.46 -9.01 -1.66
CA ARG A 137 -24.17 -7.62 -2.05
C ARG A 137 -24.22 -6.69 -0.84
N LYS A 138 -25.28 -6.79 -0.03
CA LYS A 138 -25.46 -5.94 1.14
C LYS A 138 -24.30 -6.09 2.12
N GLU A 139 -23.90 -7.33 2.43
CA GLU A 139 -22.82 -7.60 3.37
C GLU A 139 -21.44 -7.19 2.81
N VAL A 140 -21.17 -7.43 1.53
CA VAL A 140 -19.88 -7.07 0.90
C VAL A 140 -19.69 -5.57 0.77
N LEU A 141 -20.73 -4.82 0.34
CA LEU A 141 -20.67 -3.36 0.28
C LEU A 141 -20.55 -2.71 1.67
N ALA A 142 -20.92 -3.43 2.73
CA ALA A 142 -20.79 -2.97 4.11
C ALA A 142 -19.41 -3.26 4.72
N LEU A 143 -18.51 -3.97 4.02
CA LEU A 143 -17.18 -4.29 4.54
C LEU A 143 -16.31 -3.05 4.73
N ASP A 144 -16.30 -2.14 3.76
CA ASP A 144 -15.56 -0.88 3.81
C ASP A 144 -16.17 0.16 2.85
N PRO A 145 -16.18 1.47 3.18
CA PRO A 145 -16.69 2.52 2.30
C PRO A 145 -16.02 2.62 0.92
N CYS A 146 -14.79 2.11 0.75
CA CYS A 146 -14.10 2.11 -0.53
C CYS A 146 -14.57 0.99 -1.49
N VAL A 147 -15.37 0.04 -1.01
CA VAL A 147 -15.83 -1.10 -1.82
C VAL A 147 -16.82 -0.62 -2.89
N THR A 148 -16.54 -1.00 -4.14
CA THR A 148 -17.38 -0.73 -5.31
C THR A 148 -17.85 -2.02 -5.98
N GLU A 149 -19.02 -1.99 -6.63
CA GLU A 149 -19.58 -3.10 -7.39
C GLU A 149 -19.62 -2.74 -8.88
N GLU A 150 -19.19 -3.66 -9.74
CA GLU A 150 -19.23 -3.49 -11.19
C GLU A 150 -19.72 -4.75 -11.89
N PHE A 151 -20.64 -4.57 -12.85
CA PHE A 151 -21.17 -5.64 -13.69
C PHE A 151 -20.38 -5.76 -14.98
N PHE A 152 -19.89 -6.96 -15.27
CA PHE A 152 -19.28 -7.35 -16.54
C PHE A 152 -20.17 -8.38 -17.22
N LYS A 153 -19.98 -8.58 -18.53
CA LYS A 153 -20.78 -9.52 -19.34
C LYS A 153 -21.02 -10.89 -18.71
N LEU A 154 -20.04 -11.43 -17.97
CA LEU A 154 -20.08 -12.80 -17.43
C LEU A 154 -20.03 -12.88 -15.91
N TYR A 155 -19.69 -11.78 -15.24
CA TYR A 155 -19.44 -11.79 -13.79
C TYR A 155 -19.71 -10.42 -13.16
N VAL A 156 -19.88 -10.41 -11.85
CA VAL A 156 -19.98 -9.20 -11.03
C VAL A 156 -18.71 -9.09 -10.20
N ALA A 157 -18.01 -7.97 -10.26
CA ALA A 157 -16.79 -7.73 -9.50
C ALA A 157 -17.08 -6.84 -8.30
N TYR A 158 -16.47 -7.15 -7.16
CA TYR A 158 -16.32 -6.21 -6.05
C TYR A 158 -14.85 -5.81 -5.92
N LYS A 159 -14.62 -4.50 -5.80
CA LYS A 159 -13.27 -3.91 -5.84
C LYS A 159 -13.05 -2.93 -4.70
N ALA A 160 -11.84 -2.92 -4.15
CA ALA A 160 -11.29 -1.76 -3.46
C ALA A 160 -10.22 -1.14 -4.37
N GLU A 161 -8.94 -1.50 -4.21
CA GLU A 161 -7.88 -1.07 -5.15
C GLU A 161 -7.96 -1.81 -6.49
N THR A 162 -8.17 -3.12 -6.44
CA THR A 162 -8.42 -4.04 -7.56
C THR A 162 -9.57 -4.99 -7.19
N ASN A 163 -9.93 -5.96 -8.03
CA ASN A 163 -10.95 -6.95 -7.68
C ASN A 163 -10.47 -7.78 -6.48
N PHE A 164 -11.29 -7.91 -5.43
CA PHE A 164 -11.02 -8.86 -4.32
C PHE A 164 -11.99 -10.05 -4.34
N VAL A 165 -13.19 -9.89 -4.92
CA VAL A 165 -14.08 -11.02 -5.21
C VAL A 165 -14.82 -10.83 -6.52
N ASP A 166 -14.82 -11.86 -7.35
CA ASP A 166 -15.62 -11.95 -8.56
C ASP A 166 -16.72 -13.00 -8.39
N ILE A 167 -17.95 -12.69 -8.81
CA ILE A 167 -19.10 -13.59 -8.78
C ILE A 167 -19.49 -13.97 -10.19
N VAL A 168 -19.50 -15.26 -10.48
CA VAL A 168 -20.14 -15.84 -11.66
C VAL A 168 -21.45 -16.50 -11.24
N PRO A 169 -22.62 -15.91 -11.58
CA PRO A 169 -23.91 -16.53 -11.36
C PRO A 169 -24.04 -17.83 -12.18
N GLN A 170 -24.50 -18.91 -11.55
CA GLN A 170 -24.78 -20.19 -12.20
C GLN A 170 -26.20 -20.65 -11.88
N ALA A 171 -26.71 -21.65 -12.61
CA ALA A 171 -28.08 -22.13 -12.48
C ALA A 171 -28.53 -22.41 -11.03
N ASN A 172 -27.63 -22.95 -10.19
CA ASN A 172 -27.97 -23.43 -8.84
C ASN A 172 -27.14 -22.81 -7.70
N ARG A 173 -26.21 -21.90 -8.01
CA ARG A 173 -25.28 -21.31 -7.05
C ARG A 173 -24.68 -20.00 -7.56
N LEU A 174 -24.11 -19.22 -6.65
CA LEU A 174 -23.14 -18.17 -7.00
C LEU A 174 -21.74 -18.76 -6.83
N ARG A 175 -20.93 -18.67 -7.88
CA ARG A 175 -19.52 -19.10 -7.83
C ARG A 175 -18.65 -17.87 -7.59
N LEU A 176 -17.96 -17.85 -6.47
CA LEU A 176 -17.09 -16.77 -6.05
C LEU A 176 -15.65 -17.15 -6.34
N SER A 177 -14.87 -16.22 -6.85
CA SER A 177 -13.42 -16.30 -6.96
C SER A 177 -12.81 -15.21 -6.10
N LEU A 178 -12.00 -15.60 -5.11
CA LEU A 178 -11.31 -14.64 -4.22
C LEU A 178 -9.91 -14.37 -4.75
N ASN A 179 -9.54 -13.10 -4.81
CA ASN A 179 -8.25 -12.68 -5.32
C ASN A 179 -7.14 -12.76 -4.25
N MET A 180 -6.81 -13.99 -3.87
CA MET A 180 -5.71 -14.31 -2.95
C MET A 180 -5.16 -15.72 -3.24
N SER A 181 -3.99 -16.04 -2.69
CA SER A 181 -3.42 -17.39 -2.86
C SER A 181 -4.18 -18.42 -2.01
N PHE A 182 -4.36 -19.63 -2.55
CA PHE A 182 -5.05 -20.71 -1.83
C PHE A 182 -4.32 -21.12 -0.54
N ASN A 183 -3.01 -20.96 -0.48
CA ASN A 183 -2.24 -21.29 0.73
C ASN A 183 -2.39 -20.25 1.86
N GLU A 184 -2.93 -19.07 1.55
CA GLU A 184 -3.08 -17.96 2.48
C GLU A 184 -4.47 -17.90 3.11
N ILE A 185 -5.45 -18.62 2.54
CA ILE A 185 -6.82 -18.57 3.05
C ILE A 185 -7.00 -19.45 4.28
N ASN A 186 -7.56 -18.86 5.34
CA ASN A 186 -7.98 -19.58 6.52
C ASN A 186 -9.42 -20.07 6.32
N ASP A 187 -9.56 -21.32 5.88
CA ASP A 187 -10.83 -22.00 5.63
C ASP A 187 -11.00 -23.26 6.51
N PRO A 188 -11.39 -23.10 7.80
CA PRO A 188 -11.57 -24.23 8.71
C PRO A 188 -12.69 -25.20 8.30
N GLN A 189 -13.66 -24.77 7.48
CA GLN A 189 -14.72 -25.64 6.96
C GLN A 189 -14.33 -26.39 5.68
N GLY A 190 -13.19 -26.06 5.06
CA GLY A 190 -12.67 -26.75 3.87
C GLY A 190 -13.59 -26.65 2.64
N ILE A 191 -14.35 -25.56 2.50
CA ILE A 191 -15.27 -25.34 1.37
C ILE A 191 -14.60 -24.69 0.15
N CYS A 192 -13.43 -24.09 0.34
CA CYS A 192 -12.62 -23.46 -0.69
C CYS A 192 -11.98 -24.52 -1.60
N LYS A 193 -11.84 -24.19 -2.88
CA LYS A 193 -11.17 -25.03 -3.87
C LYS A 193 -9.96 -24.31 -4.45
N ASP A 194 -8.84 -25.01 -4.48
CA ASP A 194 -7.64 -24.57 -5.19
C ASP A 194 -7.89 -24.66 -6.70
N VAL A 195 -7.82 -23.51 -7.37
CA VAL A 195 -7.97 -23.41 -8.82
C VAL A 195 -6.69 -23.00 -9.56
N THR A 196 -5.55 -22.90 -8.85
CA THR A 196 -4.25 -22.44 -9.39
C THR A 196 -3.84 -23.17 -10.67
N LYS A 197 -4.10 -24.48 -10.75
CA LYS A 197 -3.65 -25.34 -11.86
C LYS A 197 -4.71 -25.59 -12.94
N LEU A 198 -5.88 -24.96 -12.82
CA LEU A 198 -7.02 -25.26 -13.69
C LEU A 198 -7.12 -24.38 -14.94
N GLY A 199 -6.17 -23.46 -15.15
CA GLY A 199 -6.12 -22.59 -16.34
C GLY A 199 -7.39 -21.75 -16.52
N ARG A 200 -8.01 -21.31 -15.42
CA ARG A 200 -9.26 -20.56 -15.47
C ARG A 200 -9.00 -19.09 -15.77
N TRP A 201 -9.91 -18.50 -16.54
CA TRP A 201 -10.03 -17.05 -16.62
C TRP A 201 -10.57 -16.52 -15.28
N GLY A 202 -9.80 -15.64 -14.62
CA GLY A 202 -10.18 -15.01 -13.35
C GLY A 202 -8.96 -14.58 -12.55
N ASN A 203 -9.18 -13.72 -11.54
CA ASN A 203 -8.15 -13.34 -10.58
C ASN A 203 -8.25 -14.22 -9.33
N GLY A 204 -7.10 -14.69 -8.83
CA GLY A 204 -6.99 -15.47 -7.60
C GLY A 204 -7.07 -16.99 -7.74
N ASP A 205 -6.65 -17.67 -6.67
CA ASP A 205 -6.46 -19.12 -6.64
C ASP A 205 -7.58 -19.85 -5.87
N VAL A 206 -8.52 -19.11 -5.29
CA VAL A 206 -9.56 -19.63 -4.40
C VAL A 206 -10.94 -19.54 -5.05
N GLU A 207 -11.63 -20.68 -5.16
CA GLU A 207 -13.05 -20.73 -5.56
C GLU A 207 -13.97 -21.21 -4.44
N ILE A 208 -15.11 -20.54 -4.27
CA ILE A 208 -16.15 -20.89 -3.30
C ILE A 208 -17.50 -20.97 -4.01
N GLY A 209 -18.33 -21.95 -3.65
CA GLY A 209 -19.72 -22.02 -4.08
C GLY A 209 -20.66 -21.57 -2.98
N LEU A 210 -21.44 -20.51 -3.20
CA LEU A 210 -22.50 -20.07 -2.31
C LEU A 210 -23.85 -20.60 -2.83
N TYR A 211 -24.53 -21.43 -2.04
CA TYR A 211 -25.75 -22.14 -2.42
C TYR A 211 -26.98 -21.73 -1.61
N LEU A 212 -26.76 -21.35 -0.35
CA LEU A 212 -27.81 -21.09 0.65
C LEU A 212 -27.46 -19.87 1.50
N LEU A 213 -28.47 -19.14 1.96
CA LEU A 213 -28.30 -17.97 2.84
C LEU A 213 -27.60 -18.31 4.17
N SER A 214 -27.77 -19.52 4.68
CA SER A 214 -27.11 -19.97 5.92
C SER A 214 -25.58 -20.04 5.81
N GLN A 215 -25.04 -20.16 4.58
CA GLN A 215 -23.59 -20.16 4.34
C GLN A 215 -23.01 -18.74 4.31
N LEU A 216 -23.87 -17.72 4.18
CA LEU A 216 -23.45 -16.34 3.93
C LEU A 216 -22.49 -15.80 5.00
N PRO A 217 -22.76 -15.92 6.32
CA PRO A 217 -21.86 -15.37 7.34
C PRO A 217 -20.43 -15.90 7.23
N TYR A 218 -20.29 -17.20 6.95
CA TYR A 218 -18.99 -17.84 6.80
C TYR A 218 -18.29 -17.39 5.51
N VAL A 219 -19.03 -17.37 4.39
CA VAL A 219 -18.49 -16.92 3.10
C VAL A 219 -18.05 -15.45 3.14
N ILE A 220 -18.76 -14.58 3.86
CA ILE A 220 -18.34 -13.18 4.05
C ILE A 220 -17.05 -13.10 4.86
N GLY A 221 -16.83 -13.99 5.83
CA GLY A 221 -15.55 -14.11 6.54
C GLY A 221 -14.38 -14.45 5.61
N LEU A 222 -14.59 -15.33 4.62
CA LEU A 222 -13.58 -15.65 3.61
C LEU A 222 -13.34 -14.48 2.63
N VAL A 223 -14.41 -13.81 2.18
CA VAL A 223 -14.31 -12.63 1.30
C VAL A 223 -13.54 -11.49 1.98
N ARG A 224 -13.76 -11.29 3.29
CA ARG A 224 -13.04 -10.28 4.08
C ARG A 224 -11.53 -10.50 4.06
N GLN A 225 -11.05 -11.75 4.17
CA GLN A 225 -9.61 -12.05 4.09
C GLN A 225 -9.00 -11.58 2.77
N SER A 226 -9.73 -11.73 1.65
CA SER A 226 -9.25 -11.26 0.35
C SER A 226 -9.20 -9.73 0.25
N LEU A 227 -10.14 -9.02 0.89
CA LEU A 227 -10.13 -7.55 0.96
C LEU A 227 -8.98 -7.04 1.84
N GLU A 228 -8.79 -7.62 3.02
CA GLU A 228 -7.72 -7.26 3.97
C GLU A 228 -6.33 -7.48 3.36
N LYS A 229 -6.15 -8.57 2.61
CA LYS A 229 -4.90 -8.85 1.88
C LYS A 229 -4.55 -7.76 0.88
N GLN A 230 -5.55 -7.23 0.18
CA GLN A 230 -5.38 -6.15 -0.79
C GLN A 230 -5.11 -4.82 -0.12
N MET A 231 -5.79 -4.51 0.98
CA MET A 231 -5.60 -3.25 1.73
C MET A 231 -4.29 -3.21 2.53
N GLY A 232 -3.47 -4.26 2.44
CA GLY A 232 -2.13 -4.29 3.03
C GLY A 232 -2.16 -4.26 4.55
N SER A 233 -3.05 -5.06 5.17
CA SER A 233 -3.03 -5.25 6.63
C SER A 233 -1.61 -5.54 7.08
N SER A 234 -1.06 -4.49 7.71
CA SER A 234 0.28 -4.39 8.23
C SER A 234 0.25 -5.07 9.59
N ASP A 235 0.73 -6.31 9.64
CA ASP A 235 1.18 -6.91 10.89
C ASP A 235 2.65 -6.53 11.14
#